data_AF-A0A2E3IIE5-F1
#
_entry.id   AF-A0A2E3IIE5-F1
#
_cell.length_a   1.000
_cell.length_b   1.000
_cell.length_c   1.000
_cell.angle_alpha   90.00
_cell.angle_beta   90.00
_cell.angle_gamma   90.00
#
_symmetry.space_group_name_H-M   'P 1'
#
loop_
_entity.id
_entity.type
_entity.pdbx_description
1 polymer ?
#
loop_
_entity_poly.entity_id
_entity_poly.type
_entity_poly.pdbx_seq_one_letter_code
_entity_poly.pdbx_strand_id
1 'polypeptide(L)'
;SQRNHSIGFRFGKDRTLVDDRYKLVHNVGGLSRRRSDNGTAPVREFELYDLEADPSETQNIATDSPAVTARMKGELLAFIKSCKASAEGADYR
;
A
#
# COMPACT_ATOMS: atom_id res chain seq x y z
N SER A 1 -0.13 14.70 -18.86
CA SER A 1 0.94 13.75 -18.48
C SER A 1 0.30 12.70 -17.59
N GLN A 2 -0.13 11.59 -18.16
CA GLN A 2 -0.90 10.55 -17.47
C GLN A 2 0.10 9.55 -16.89
N ARG A 3 0.36 9.62 -15.59
CA ARG A 3 1.29 8.73 -14.90
C ARG A 3 0.58 7.42 -14.60
N ASN A 4 0.57 6.50 -15.55
CA ASN A 4 0.01 5.15 -15.42
C ASN A 4 0.86 4.22 -14.52
N HIS A 5 1.57 4.78 -13.55
CA HIS A 5 2.53 4.03 -12.72
C HIS A 5 2.04 4.04 -11.28
N SER A 6 1.80 2.86 -10.72
CA SER A 6 1.58 2.66 -9.30
C SER A 6 2.76 3.23 -8.51
N ILE A 7 2.46 4.12 -7.57
CA ILE A 7 3.44 4.82 -6.73
C ILE A 7 3.53 4.06 -5.42
N GLY A 8 4.68 3.40 -5.23
CA GLY A 8 5.03 2.83 -3.95
C GLY A 8 5.64 3.89 -3.03
N PHE A 9 5.27 3.87 -1.76
CA PHE A 9 5.96 4.64 -0.73
C PHE A 9 6.18 3.80 0.52
N ARG A 10 7.28 4.08 1.20
CA ARG A 10 7.67 3.42 2.44
C ARG A 10 7.68 4.46 3.55
N PHE A 11 6.96 4.19 4.63
CA PHE A 11 6.96 5.03 5.82
C PHE A 11 7.33 4.19 7.04
N GLY A 12 8.57 4.33 7.50
CA GLY A 12 9.12 3.47 8.55
C GLY A 12 9.17 1.99 8.15
N LYS A 13 8.40 1.15 8.87
CA LYS A 13 8.27 -0.29 8.59
C LYS A 13 7.12 -0.60 7.63
N ASP A 14 6.12 0.27 7.54
CA ASP A 14 4.94 0.06 6.72
C ASP A 14 5.24 0.39 5.26
N ARG A 15 4.53 -0.32 4.39
CA ARG A 15 4.73 -0.22 2.95
C ARG A 15 3.38 -0.07 2.29
N THR A 16 3.28 0.92 1.41
CA THR A 16 2.04 1.24 0.75
C THR A 16 2.29 1.36 -0.74
N LEU A 17 1.35 0.84 -1.52
CA LEU A 17 1.29 1.01 -2.96
C LEU A 17 -0.03 1.67 -3.31
N VAL A 18 0.03 2.78 -4.05
CA VAL A 18 -1.17 3.47 -4.55
C VAL A 18 -1.11 3.49 -6.07
N ASP A 19 -2.16 3.02 -6.72
CA ASP A 19 -2.38 3.23 -8.15
C ASP A 19 -3.47 4.31 -8.36
N ASP A 20 -3.98 4.44 -9.58
CA ASP A 20 -4.99 5.46 -9.92
C ASP A 20 -6.31 5.28 -9.15
N ARG A 21 -6.64 4.03 -8.81
CA ARG A 21 -7.92 3.64 -8.21
C ARG A 21 -7.79 2.95 -6.87
N TYR A 22 -6.70 2.26 -6.61
CA TYR A 22 -6.55 1.38 -5.45
C TYR A 22 -5.36 1.75 -4.60
N LYS A 23 -5.51 1.55 -3.29
CA LYS A 23 -4.43 1.67 -2.31
C LYS A 23 -4.28 0.37 -1.53
N LEU A 24 -3.09 -0.23 -1.61
CA LEU A 24 -2.70 -1.39 -0.81
C LEU A 24 -1.77 -0.95 0.31
N VAL A 25 -2.16 -1.23 1.55
CA VAL A 25 -1.36 -1.00 2.76
C VAL A 25 -0.89 -2.34 3.32
N HIS A 26 0.40 -2.42 3.65
CA HIS A 26 1.01 -3.54 4.35
C HIS A 26 1.55 -3.08 5.71
N ASN A 27 0.80 -3.39 6.78
CA ASN A 27 1.04 -2.95 8.15
C ASN A 27 2.06 -3.86 8.88
N VAL A 28 3.33 -3.81 8.46
CA VAL A 28 4.42 -4.64 9.01
C VAL A 28 4.89 -4.13 10.39
N GLY A 29 4.73 -2.83 10.67
CA GLY A 29 5.29 -2.15 11.83
C GLY A 29 4.58 -2.37 13.16
N GLY A 30 3.47 -3.10 13.15
CA GLY A 30 2.54 -3.23 14.27
C GLY A 30 1.26 -2.46 13.97
N LEU A 31 0.12 -3.09 14.28
CA LEU A 31 -1.26 -2.70 13.98
C LEU A 31 -1.73 -1.38 14.65
N SER A 32 -0.80 -0.47 14.96
CA SER A 32 -1.04 0.81 15.61
C SER A 32 -1.44 1.86 14.56
N ARG A 33 -2.75 2.05 14.39
CA ARG A 33 -3.37 3.00 13.45
C ARG A 33 -2.65 4.35 13.41
N ARG A 34 -2.21 4.79 12.23
CA ARG A 34 -1.79 6.19 12.00
C ARG A 34 -2.60 6.99 10.99
N ARG A 35 -3.51 6.36 10.24
CA ARG A 35 -4.74 6.92 9.64
C ARG A 35 -5.19 5.95 8.53
N SER A 36 -6.26 5.20 8.79
CA SER A 36 -7.26 4.88 7.77
C SER A 36 -8.52 5.55 8.28
N ASP A 37 -9.09 6.41 7.46
CA ASP A 37 -10.15 7.30 7.88
C ASP A 37 -11.37 6.48 8.36
N ASN A 38 -11.99 6.99 9.42
CA ASN A 38 -13.17 6.45 10.11
C ASN A 38 -13.03 5.22 11.03
N GLY A 39 -11.85 4.93 11.58
CA GLY A 39 -11.63 4.53 12.99
C GLY A 39 -12.35 3.32 13.61
N THR A 40 -13.14 2.55 12.87
CA THR A 40 -14.00 1.46 13.37
C THR A 40 -13.62 0.08 12.82
N ALA A 41 -12.95 0.00 11.67
CA ALA A 41 -12.47 -1.26 11.13
C ALA A 41 -11.21 -1.78 11.88
N PRO A 42 -11.12 -3.09 12.16
CA PRO A 42 -9.92 -3.69 12.72
C PRO A 42 -8.78 -3.64 11.70
N VAL A 43 -7.61 -3.15 12.14
CA VAL A 43 -6.40 -3.12 11.30
C VAL A 43 -6.01 -4.54 10.92
N ARG A 44 -5.74 -4.76 9.63
CA ARG A 44 -5.21 -6.04 9.13
C ARG A 44 -3.78 -5.87 8.62
N GLU A 45 -3.08 -7.00 8.51
CA GLU A 45 -1.74 -7.03 7.92
C GLU A 45 -1.75 -6.45 6.49
N PHE A 46 -2.76 -6.81 5.70
CA PHE A 46 -3.00 -6.27 4.37
C PHE A 46 -4.38 -5.60 4.29
N GLU A 47 -4.40 -4.38 3.78
CA GLU A 47 -5.62 -3.60 3.59
C GLU A 47 -5.64 -3.06 2.17
N LEU A 48 -6.78 -3.20 1.49
CA LEU A 48 -7.00 -2.71 0.14
C LEU A 48 -8.20 -1.77 0.18
N TYR A 49 -8.02 -0.56 -0.35
CA TYR A 49 -9.07 0.44 -0.47
C TYR A 49 -9.25 0.83 -1.94
N ASP A 50 -10.51 1.00 -2.36
CA ASP A 50 -10.86 1.57 -3.67
C ASP A 50 -11.05 3.07 -3.47
N LEU A 51 -10.10 3.88 -3.91
CA LEU A 51 -10.09 5.33 -3.78
C LEU A 51 -11.14 6.03 -4.65
N GLU A 52 -11.62 5.38 -5.72
CA GLU A 52 -12.72 5.94 -6.52
C GLU A 52 -14.07 5.80 -5.80
N ALA A 53 -14.31 4.62 -5.23
CA ALA A 53 -15.56 4.32 -4.53
C ALA A 53 -15.56 4.77 -3.06
N ASP A 54 -14.39 4.77 -2.43
CA ASP A 54 -14.15 5.03 -1.01
C ASP A 54 -12.87 5.91 -0.85
N PRO A 55 -12.94 7.19 -1.27
CA PRO A 55 -11.81 8.12 -1.14
C PRO A 55 -11.43 8.41 0.33
N SER A 56 -12.32 8.06 1.27
CA SER A 56 -12.08 8.16 2.71
C SER A 56 -11.57 6.86 3.32
N GLU A 57 -11.20 5.84 2.54
CA GLU A 57 -10.51 4.63 3.00
C GLU A 57 -11.16 3.98 4.25
N THR A 58 -12.48 3.93 4.23
CA THR A 58 -13.33 3.45 5.31
C THR A 58 -13.56 1.93 5.26
N GLN A 59 -13.50 1.32 4.07
CA GLN A 59 -13.81 -0.08 3.84
C GLN A 59 -12.61 -0.83 3.24
N ASN A 60 -12.09 -1.78 4.02
CA ASN A 60 -11.09 -2.71 3.53
C ASN A 60 -11.74 -3.80 2.67
N ILE A 61 -11.50 -3.75 1.35
CA ILE A 61 -12.01 -4.69 0.35
C ILE A 61 -11.00 -5.79 -0.01
N ALA A 62 -9.92 -5.97 0.77
CA ALA A 62 -8.85 -6.92 0.45
C ALA A 62 -9.34 -8.37 0.33
N THR A 63 -10.35 -8.75 1.14
CA THR A 63 -11.00 -10.06 1.11
C THR A 63 -12.01 -10.20 -0.02
N ASP A 64 -12.67 -9.10 -0.38
CA ASP A 64 -13.71 -9.08 -1.42
C ASP A 64 -13.10 -9.04 -2.84
N SER A 65 -11.89 -8.48 -2.96
CA SER A 65 -11.15 -8.37 -4.22
C SER A 65 -9.78 -9.07 -4.15
N PRO A 66 -9.74 -10.41 -3.98
CA PRO A 66 -8.49 -11.14 -3.82
C PRO A 66 -7.57 -11.05 -5.05
N ALA A 67 -8.15 -10.93 -6.25
CA ALA A 67 -7.39 -10.78 -7.49
C ALA A 67 -6.62 -9.44 -7.53
N VAL A 68 -7.26 -8.34 -7.14
CA VAL A 68 -6.63 -7.01 -7.09
C VAL A 68 -5.57 -6.98 -6.01
N THR A 69 -5.89 -7.51 -4.82
CA THR A 69 -4.95 -7.66 -3.71
C THR A 69 -3.70 -8.43 -4.13
N ALA A 70 -3.85 -9.56 -4.83
CA ALA A 70 -2.72 -10.37 -5.28
C ALA A 70 -1.84 -9.62 -6.31
N ARG A 71 -2.46 -8.94 -7.28
CA ARG A 71 -1.75 -8.11 -8.27
C ARG A 71 -0.92 -7.02 -7.58
N MET A 72 -1.55 -6.22 -6.73
CA MET A 72 -0.88 -5.11 -6.04
C MET A 72 0.18 -5.59 -5.05
N LYS A 73 0.01 -6.77 -4.42
CA LYS A 73 1.07 -7.39 -3.61
C LYS A 73 2.31 -7.68 -4.44
N GLY A 74 2.13 -8.24 -5.65
CA GLY A 74 3.23 -8.49 -6.58
C GLY A 74 3.95 -7.21 -6.97
N GLU A 75 3.19 -6.16 -7.32
CA GLU A 75 3.75 -4.83 -7.65
C GLU A 75 4.48 -4.21 -6.44
N LEU A 76 3.94 -4.32 -5.24
CA LEU A 76 4.57 -3.82 -4.02
C LEU A 76 5.89 -4.55 -3.76
N LEU A 77 5.94 -5.87 -3.90
CA LEU A 77 7.18 -6.65 -3.76
C LEU A 77 8.22 -6.27 -4.81
N ALA A 78 7.80 -6.07 -6.05
CA ALA A 78 8.68 -5.61 -7.13
C ALA A 78 9.23 -4.20 -6.83
N PHE A 79 8.38 -3.29 -6.35
CA PHE A 79 8.77 -1.96 -5.91
C PHE A 79 9.78 -2.00 -4.75
N ILE A 80 9.54 -2.85 -3.74
CA ILE A 80 10.46 -3.04 -2.62
C ILE A 80 11.82 -3.54 -3.10
N LYS A 81 11.83 -4.50 -4.02
CA LYS A 81 13.05 -5.05 -4.61
C LYS A 81 13.79 -3.98 -5.43
N SER A 82 13.06 -3.18 -6.20
CA SER A 82 13.58 -2.03 -6.95
C SER A 82 14.19 -0.97 -6.01
N CYS A 83 13.46 -0.57 -4.97
CA CYS A 83 13.98 0.34 -3.94
C CYS A 83 15.20 -0.20 -3.22
N LYS A 84 15.25 -1.51 -2.91
CA LYS A 84 16.42 -2.12 -2.26
C LYS A 84 17.64 -2.13 -3.20
N ALA A 85 17.44 -2.50 -4.46
CA ALA A 85 18.51 -2.46 -5.47
C ALA A 85 19.05 -1.04 -5.68
N SER A 86 18.19 -0.02 -5.62
CA SER A 86 18.62 1.40 -5.66
C SER A 86 19.24 1.88 -4.35
N ALA A 87 18.80 1.38 -3.19
CA ALA A 87 19.33 1.75 -1.88
C ALA A 87 20.71 1.12 -1.61
N GLU A 88 21.03 -0.02 -2.22
CA GLU A 88 22.38 -0.61 -2.19
C GLU A 88 23.39 0.15 -3.07
N GLY A 89 22.94 1.16 -3.84
CA GLY A 89 23.79 2.07 -4.63
C GLY A 89 23.85 3.51 -4.11
N ALA A 90 23.21 3.81 -2.97
CA ALA A 90 23.23 5.14 -2.36
C ALA A 90 23.71 5.03 -0.91
N ASP A 91 25.03 5.15 -0.74
CA ASP A 91 25.66 5.72 0.44
C ASP A 91 24.79 6.83 1.06
N TYR A 92 24.09 6.51 2.15
CA TYR A 92 23.66 7.53 3.10
C TYR A 92 24.83 7.73 4.07
N ARG A 93 25.68 8.70 3.73
CA ARG A 93 26.73 9.24 4.59
C ARG A 93 26.16 10.25 5.58
#